data_AF-A0A969CQG3-F1
#
_entry.id   AF-A0A969CQG3-F1
#
_cell.length_a   1.000
_cell.length_b   1.000
_cell.length_c   1.000
_cell.angle_alpha   90.00
_cell.angle_beta   90.00
_cell.angle_gamma   90.00
#
_symmetry.space_group_name_H-M   'P 1'
#
loop_
_entity.id
_entity.type
_entity.pdbx_description
1 polymer ?
#
loop_
_entity_poly.entity_id
_entity_poly.type
_entity_poly.pdbx_seq_one_letter_code
_entity_poly.pdbx_strand_id
1 'polypeptide(L)' 'MAKTKGAKGGNPHPVQTDKFLEKQFKRQGTTEGALAPKSFSIRLPIELDAVVRSLPNRTEWIRRAIIAAAEKDGLG' A
#
# COMPACT_ATOMS: atom_id res chain seq x y z
N MET A 1 -9.75 -14.85 15.23
CA MET A 1 -10.24 -13.45 15.27
C MET A 1 -9.15 -12.58 15.86
N ALA A 2 -8.73 -11.49 15.19
CA ALA A 2 -7.70 -10.61 15.73
C ALA A 2 -8.26 -9.83 16.94
N LYS A 3 -7.55 -9.88 18.08
CA LYS A 3 -7.95 -9.16 19.30
C LYS A 3 -7.74 -7.66 19.10
N THR A 4 -8.72 -6.85 19.51
CA THR A 4 -8.64 -5.38 19.47
C THR A 4 -7.67 -4.85 20.53
N LYS A 5 -7.13 -3.64 20.30
CA LYS A 5 -6.31 -2.92 21.28
C LYS A 5 -7.08 -2.79 22.60
N GLY A 6 -6.53 -3.29 23.71
CA GLY A 6 -7.19 -3.30 25.03
C GLY A 6 -8.09 -4.51 25.32
N ALA A 7 -8.04 -5.58 24.51
CA ALA A 7 -8.75 -6.82 24.81
C ALA A 7 -8.31 -7.43 26.16
N LYS A 8 -9.23 -8.12 26.85
CA LYS A 8 -9.00 -8.78 28.15
C LYS A 8 -7.74 -9.66 28.11
N GLY A 9 -6.72 -9.27 28.88
CA GLY A 9 -5.40 -9.92 28.93
C GLY A 9 -4.29 -9.26 28.08
N GLY A 10 -4.59 -8.17 27.36
CA GLY A 10 -3.58 -7.32 26.70
C GLY A 10 -3.13 -6.16 27.59
N ASN A 11 -1.96 -5.59 27.32
CA ASN A 11 -1.46 -4.42 28.04
C ASN A 11 -2.46 -3.24 27.86
N PRO A 12 -3.06 -2.70 28.95
CA PRO A 12 -4.03 -1.60 28.87
C PRO A 12 -3.41 -0.29 28.37
N HIS A 13 -2.10 -0.14 28.50
CA HIS A 13 -1.34 1.01 28.02
C HIS A 13 -0.24 0.52 27.07
N PRO A 14 -0.60 0.13 25.83
CA PRO A 14 0.39 -0.31 24.85
C PRO A 14 1.31 0.86 24.49
N VAL A 15 2.57 0.77 24.90
CA VAL A 15 3.61 1.74 24.56
C VAL A 15 4.22 1.33 23.22
N GLN A 16 4.20 2.21 22.23
CA GLN A 16 4.97 2.03 21.00
C GLN A 16 6.42 2.41 21.28
N THR A 17 7.34 1.47 21.10
CA THR A 17 8.78 1.74 21.26
C THR A 17 9.33 2.43 20.03
N ASP A 18 10.43 3.18 20.16
CA ASP A 18 11.09 3.82 19.02
C ASP A 18 11.46 2.80 17.94
N LYS A 19 11.95 1.62 18.35
CA LYS A 19 12.21 0.48 17.47
C LYS A 19 10.97 0.00 16.69
N PHE A 20 9.78 0.16 17.24
CA PHE A 20 8.53 -0.18 16.55
C PHE A 20 8.16 0.87 15.51
N LEU A 21 8.32 2.15 15.84
CA LEU A 21 8.10 3.27 14.93
C LEU A 21 9.09 3.23 13.75
N GLU A 22 10.36 2.90 13.99
CA GLU A 22 11.39 2.73 12.96
C GLU A 22 11.09 1.62 11.95
N LYS A 23 10.40 0.55 12.40
CA LYS A 23 9.98 -0.58 11.55
C LYS A 23 8.69 -0.31 10.79
N GLN A 24 8.01 0.80 11.07
CA GLN A 24 6.79 1.14 10.37
C GLN A 24 7.12 1.42 8.91
N PHE A 25 6.44 0.71 8.00
CA PHE A 25 6.70 0.82 6.57
C PHE A 25 6.57 2.27 6.10
N LYS A 26 7.62 2.79 5.46
CA LYS A 26 7.58 4.11 4.83
C LYS A 26 6.51 4.12 3.74
N ARG A 27 5.77 5.23 3.63
CA ARG A 27 4.82 5.45 2.52
C ARG A 27 5.59 5.27 1.21
N GLN A 28 5.16 4.34 0.37
CA GLN A 28 5.76 4.12 -0.94
C GLN A 28 5.13 5.07 -1.95
N GLY A 29 5.87 6.13 -2.28
CA GLY A 29 5.64 7.01 -3.43
C GLY A 29 5.26 8.45 -3.10
N THR A 30 5.24 9.27 -4.15
CA THR A 30 5.09 10.74 -4.08
C THR A 30 3.66 11.23 -4.24
N THR A 31 2.68 10.34 -4.44
CA THR A 31 1.29 10.74 -4.69
C THR A 31 0.71 11.47 -3.48
N GLU A 32 0.19 12.67 -3.71
CA GLU A 32 -0.49 13.50 -2.71
C GLU A 32 -1.95 13.06 -2.53
N GLY A 33 -2.52 13.30 -1.35
CA GLY A 33 -3.91 12.97 -1.04
C GLY A 33 -4.14 11.58 -0.43
N ALA A 34 -5.41 11.33 -0.09
CA ALA A 34 -5.88 10.08 0.47
C ALA A 34 -6.08 9.04 -0.64
N LEU A 35 -5.56 7.83 -0.43
CA LEU A 35 -5.79 6.70 -1.33
C LEU A 35 -7.09 5.98 -0.95
N ALA A 36 -7.72 5.31 -1.91
CA ALA A 36 -8.90 4.49 -1.65
C ALA A 36 -8.62 3.44 -0.56
N PRO A 37 -9.58 3.17 0.33
CA PRO A 37 -9.38 2.22 1.45
C PRO A 37 -9.28 0.76 0.99
N LYS A 38 -9.73 0.44 -0.22
CA LYS A 38 -9.68 -0.90 -0.81
C LYS A 38 -8.65 -0.92 -1.95
N SER A 39 -7.79 -1.94 -1.94
CA SER A 39 -6.83 -2.17 -3.03
C SER A 39 -7.50 -2.70 -4.29
N PHE A 40 -6.98 -2.30 -5.45
CA PHE A 40 -7.26 -2.96 -6.71
C PHE A 40 -6.39 -4.21 -6.84
N SER A 41 -7.00 -5.32 -7.27
CA SER A 41 -6.31 -6.59 -7.54
C SER A 41 -6.67 -7.03 -8.95
N ILE A 42 -5.65 -7.30 -9.76
CA ILE A 42 -5.79 -7.69 -11.18
C ILE A 42 -4.80 -8.80 -11.51
N ARG A 43 -5.09 -9.57 -12.56
CA ARG A 43 -4.14 -10.54 -13.13
C ARG A 43 -3.46 -9.92 -14.35
N LEU A 44 -2.16 -10.18 -14.48
CA LEU A 44 -1.35 -9.77 -15.61
C LEU A 44 -0.84 -11.01 -16.37
N PRO A 45 -0.50 -10.89 -17.66
CA PRO A 45 0.29 -11.90 -18.36
C PRO A 45 1.58 -12.22 -17.59
N ILE A 46 2.02 -13.48 -17.62
CA ILE A 46 3.12 -14.01 -16.79
C ILE A 46 4.40 -13.17 -16.95
N GLU A 47 4.76 -12.83 -18.18
CA GLU A 47 5.96 -12.06 -18.48
C GLU A 47 5.90 -10.64 -17.88
N LEU A 48 4.74 -9.98 -17.96
CA LEU A 48 4.54 -8.65 -17.39
C LEU A 48 4.48 -8.68 -15.86
N ASP A 49 3.86 -9.70 -15.27
CA ASP A 49 3.83 -9.85 -13.80
C ASP A 49 5.24 -9.95 -13.23
N ALA A 50 6.12 -10.75 -13.86
CA ALA A 50 7.52 -10.87 -13.44
C ALA A 50 8.26 -9.52 -13.48
N VAL A 51 8.12 -8.78 -14.58
CA VAL A 51 8.75 -7.46 -14.77
C VAL A 51 8.21 -6.43 -13.76
N VAL A 52 6.89 -6.35 -13.59
CA VAL A 52 6.28 -5.38 -12.67
C VAL A 52 6.67 -5.70 -11.22
N ARG A 53 6.80 -6.98 -10.86
CA ARG A 53 7.22 -7.40 -9.52
C ARG A 53 8.68 -7.11 -9.21
N SER A 54 9.55 -7.09 -10.21
CA SER A 54 10.97 -6.77 -10.02
C SER A 54 11.23 -5.28 -9.77
N LEU A 55 10.23 -4.40 -9.96
CA LEU A 55 10.40 -2.96 -9.73
C LEU A 55 10.50 -2.63 -8.22
N PRO A 56 11.47 -1.81 -7.80
CA PRO A 56 11.68 -1.47 -6.39
C PRO A 56 10.49 -0.73 -5.75
N ASN A 57 9.77 0.09 -6.52
CA ASN A 57 8.56 0.81 -6.09
C ASN A 57 7.34 0.47 -6.96
N ARG A 58 7.09 -0.84 -7.19
CA ARG A 58 6.03 -1.30 -8.09
C ARG A 58 4.66 -0.64 -7.85
N THR A 59 4.29 -0.43 -6.59
CA THR A 59 2.98 0.14 -6.23
C THR A 59 2.81 1.56 -6.73
N GLU A 60 3.87 2.37 -6.66
CA GLU A 60 3.87 3.74 -7.19
C GLU A 60 3.85 3.73 -8.72
N TRP A 61 4.65 2.86 -9.34
CA TRP A 61 4.68 2.71 -10.79
C TRP A 61 3.29 2.33 -11.34
N ILE A 62 2.64 1.32 -10.76
CA ILE A 62 1.29 0.89 -11.16
C ILE A 62 0.30 2.04 -11.01
N ARG A 63 0.37 2.80 -9.91
CA ARG A 63 -0.52 3.95 -9.69
C ARG A 63 -0.36 5.01 -10.77
N ARG A 64 0.87 5.38 -11.12
CA ARG A 64 1.15 6.35 -12.20
C ARG A 64 0.66 5.85 -13.56
N ALA A 65 0.86 4.56 -13.85
CA ALA A 65 0.39 3.96 -15.10
C ALA A 65 -1.14 4.00 -15.22
N ILE A 66 -1.86 3.71 -14.13
CA ILE A 66 -3.32 3.77 -14.10
C ILE A 66 -3.83 5.21 -14.24
N ILE A 67 -3.22 6.18 -13.55
CA ILE A 67 -3.60 7.60 -13.66
C ILE A 67 -3.41 8.09 -15.10
N ALA A 68 -2.24 7.82 -15.69
CA ALA A 68 -1.95 8.25 -17.07
C ALA A 68 -2.91 7.60 -18.08
N ALA A 69 -3.29 6.33 -17.89
CA ALA A 69 -4.28 5.66 -18.73
C ALA A 69 -5.67 6.28 -18.55
N ALA A 70 -6.09 6.57 -17.31
CA ALA A 70 -7.37 7.19 -17.02
C ALA A 70 -7.48 8.60 -17.65
N GLU A 71 -6.44 9.42 -17.52
CA GLU A 71 -6.38 10.75 -18.16
C GLU A 71 -6.49 10.65 -19.68
N LYS A 72 -5.77 9.70 -20.30
CA LYS A 72 -5.81 9.46 -21.75
C LYS A 72 -7.21 9.06 -22.23
N ASP A 73 -7.92 8.27 -21.43
CA ASP A 73 -9.25 7.76 -21.75
C ASP A 73 -10.38 8.74 -21.31
N GLY A 74 -10.04 9.89 -20.72
CA GLY A 74 -11.02 10.89 -20.25
C GLY A 74 -11.78 10.47 -18.98
N LEU A 75 -11.18 9.61 -18.16
CA LEU A 75 -11.72 9.07 -16.90
C LEU A 75 -11.20 9.81 -15.65
N GLY A 76 -10.38 10.85 -15.84
CA GLY A 76 -9.68 11.60 -14.80
C GLY A 76 -10.16 13.04 -14.66
#